data_AF-K9H3Z9-F1
#
_entry.id   AF-K9H3Z9-F1
#
_cell.length_a   1.000
_cell.length_b   1.000
_cell.length_c   1.000
_cell.angle_alpha   90.00
_cell.angle_beta   90.00
_cell.angle_gamma   90.00
#
_symmetry.space_group_name_H-M   'P 1'
#
loop_
_entity.id
_entity.type
_entity.pdbx_description
1 polymer ?
#
loop_
_entity_poly.entity_id
_entity_poly.type
_entity_poly.pdbx_seq_one_letter_code
_entity_poly.pdbx_strand_id
1 'polypeptide(L)'
;MAEHRLGETGGTRDVERRDAPTRGVIVAGVAFLVTVVAVSFAAGPFIAWLTQPPPAVPRVPGILERQGPPLLVDPAERLDERARAARDQLTGFAWVDRDAGIARIPLTDAMDILADRGWQAPPPQSPPRRMMPLPTRRNTPDDTGEADE
;
A
#
# COMPACT_ATOMS: atom_id res chain seq x y z
N MET A 1 -19.26 -82.36 0.74
CA MET A 1 -19.29 -81.37 1.83
C MET A 1 -17.93 -81.35 2.49
N ALA A 2 -17.13 -80.30 2.23
CA ALA A 2 -16.07 -79.77 3.10
C ALA A 2 -15.31 -78.69 2.32
N GLU A 3 -15.85 -77.48 2.30
CA GLU A 3 -15.06 -76.27 2.14
C GLU A 3 -14.50 -75.92 3.52
N HIS A 4 -13.23 -75.51 3.65
CA HIS A 4 -12.90 -74.36 4.50
C HIS A 4 -11.43 -73.91 4.39
N ARG A 5 -11.30 -72.61 4.13
CA ARG A 5 -10.24 -71.67 4.53
C ARG A 5 -8.89 -71.68 3.80
N LEU A 6 -8.87 -70.81 2.78
CA LEU A 6 -7.88 -69.77 2.53
C LEU A 6 -6.99 -69.46 3.75
N GLY A 7 -5.70 -69.81 3.66
CA GLY A 7 -4.66 -69.28 4.51
C GLY A 7 -4.06 -68.05 3.86
N GLU A 8 -4.58 -66.88 4.18
CA GLU A 8 -3.95 -65.59 3.95
C GLU A 8 -2.58 -65.56 4.65
N THR A 9 -1.48 -65.64 3.90
CA THR A 9 -0.20 -65.12 4.40
C THR A 9 -0.05 -63.70 3.89
N GLY A 10 -0.86 -62.80 4.46
CA GLY A 10 -0.55 -61.39 4.44
C GLY A 10 0.81 -61.22 5.10
N GLY A 11 1.82 -60.87 4.31
CA GLY A 11 3.14 -60.51 4.82
C GLY A 11 2.97 -59.36 5.81
N THR A 12 2.98 -59.69 7.09
CA THR A 12 3.08 -58.72 8.17
C THR A 12 4.37 -57.99 7.94
N ARG A 13 4.27 -56.71 7.56
CA ARG A 13 5.41 -55.78 7.60
C ARG A 13 5.95 -55.86 9.01
N ASP A 14 7.13 -56.46 9.18
CA ASP A 14 7.86 -56.41 10.43
C ASP A 14 8.13 -54.93 10.71
N VAL A 15 7.34 -54.35 11.62
CA VAL A 15 7.57 -52.99 12.10
C VAL A 15 8.72 -53.10 13.09
N GLU A 16 9.94 -52.81 12.63
CA GLU A 16 11.12 -52.81 13.50
C GLU A 16 10.93 -51.79 14.63
N ARG A 17 10.57 -52.30 15.82
CA ARG A 17 10.59 -51.56 17.10
C ARG A 17 12.03 -51.43 17.57
N ARG A 18 12.88 -50.74 16.80
CA ARG A 18 14.12 -50.21 17.36
C ARG A 18 13.76 -49.00 18.18
N ASP A 19 13.78 -49.15 19.50
CA ASP A 19 13.57 -48.04 20.42
C ASP A 19 14.57 -46.92 20.08
N ALA A 20 14.07 -45.70 19.88
CA ALA A 20 14.92 -44.56 19.62
C ALA A 20 15.89 -44.41 20.81
N PRO A 21 17.21 -44.26 20.57
CA PRO A 21 18.16 -44.14 21.65
C PRO A 21 17.83 -42.88 22.46
N THR A 22 17.37 -43.05 23.71
CA THR A 22 16.86 -41.98 24.57
C THR A 22 17.83 -40.81 24.68
N ARG A 23 19.13 -41.11 24.77
CA ARG A 23 20.20 -40.10 24.79
C ARG A 23 20.23 -39.27 23.51
N GLY A 24 20.03 -39.88 22.34
CA GLY A 24 19.96 -39.17 21.06
C GLY A 24 18.78 -38.23 20.99
N VAL A 25 17.61 -38.67 21.47
CA VAL A 25 16.39 -37.84 21.52
C VAL A 25 16.57 -36.64 22.45
N ILE A 26 17.16 -36.85 23.64
CA ILE A 26 17.43 -35.76 24.60
C ILE A 26 18.44 -34.77 24.01
N VAL A 27 19.54 -35.24 23.42
CA VAL A 27 20.54 -34.36 22.79
C VAL A 27 19.92 -33.57 21.64
N ALA A 28 19.12 -34.21 20.79
CA ALA A 28 18.44 -33.54 19.69
C ALA A 28 17.45 -32.47 20.20
N GLY A 29 16.68 -32.77 21.25
CA GLY A 29 15.75 -31.82 21.87
C GLY A 29 16.46 -30.62 22.49
N VAL A 30 17.56 -30.86 23.22
CA VAL A 30 18.37 -29.78 23.81
C VAL A 30 19.04 -28.94 22.72
N ALA A 31 19.61 -29.58 21.70
CA ALA A 31 20.22 -28.87 20.57
C ALA A 31 19.21 -27.98 19.86
N PHE A 32 18.00 -28.51 19.59
CA PHE A 32 16.91 -27.75 18.99
C PHE A 32 16.53 -26.52 19.85
N LEU A 33 16.35 -26.71 21.16
CA LEU A 33 16.03 -25.61 22.08
C LEU A 33 17.11 -24.53 22.06
N VAL A 34 18.39 -24.93 22.11
CA VAL A 34 19.52 -24.00 22.05
C VAL A 34 19.55 -23.24 20.73
N THR A 35 19.30 -23.91 19.60
CA THR A 35 19.23 -23.25 18.29
C THR A 35 18.11 -22.23 18.24
N VAL A 36 16.91 -22.56 18.73
CA VAL A 36 15.78 -21.62 18.76
C VAL A 36 16.15 -20.38 19.58
N VAL A 37 16.71 -20.56 20.79
CA VAL A 37 17.12 -19.45 21.65
C VAL A 37 18.19 -18.60 20.97
N ALA A 38 19.21 -19.21 20.36
CA ALA A 38 20.27 -18.50 19.66
C ALA A 38 19.74 -17.67 18.48
N VAL A 39 18.83 -18.24 17.68
CA VAL A 39 18.19 -17.53 16.56
C VAL A 39 17.34 -16.37 17.07
N SER A 40 16.53 -16.57 18.11
CA SER A 40 15.72 -15.50 18.70
C SER A 40 16.58 -14.35 19.23
N PHE A 41 17.73 -14.64 19.86
CA PHE A 41 18.64 -13.63 20.38
C PHE A 41 19.39 -12.88 19.27
N ALA A 42 19.70 -13.56 18.16
CA ALA A 42 20.37 -12.96 17.01
C ALA A 42 19.43 -12.16 16.10
N ALA A 43 18.15 -12.54 16.01
CA ALA A 43 17.20 -11.94 15.09
C ALA A 43 16.97 -10.44 15.37
N GLY A 44 16.85 -10.05 16.65
CA GLY A 44 16.65 -8.66 17.06
C GLY A 44 17.73 -7.69 16.55
N PRO A 45 19.01 -7.87 16.93
CA PRO A 45 20.10 -7.01 16.47
C PRO A 45 20.30 -7.10 14.96
N PHE A 46 20.09 -8.27 14.35
CA PHE A 46 20.19 -8.44 12.90
C PHE A 46 19.12 -7.63 12.14
N ILE A 47 17.87 -7.67 12.60
CA ILE A 47 16.78 -6.86 12.02
C ILE A 47 17.04 -5.37 12.27
N ALA A 48 17.50 -4.99 13.46
CA ALA A 48 17.83 -3.60 13.77
C ALA A 48 18.96 -3.06 12.86
N TRP A 49 19.94 -3.91 12.52
CA TRP A 49 20.99 -3.58 11.56
C TRP A 49 20.47 -3.45 10.13
N LEU A 50 19.56 -4.34 9.69
CA LEU A 50 18.95 -4.25 8.36
C LEU A 50 18.00 -3.05 8.19
N THR A 51 17.46 -2.52 9.29
CA THR A 51 16.43 -1.46 9.28
C THR A 51 16.97 -0.11 9.76
N GLN A 52 18.30 0.06 9.83
CA GLN A 52 18.88 1.35 10.22
C GLN A 52 18.39 2.45 9.27
N PRO A 53 17.78 3.53 9.79
CA PRO A 53 17.41 4.66 8.95
C PRO A 53 18.66 5.26 8.32
N PRO A 54 18.57 5.76 7.07
CA PRO A 54 19.70 6.44 6.44
C PRO A 54 20.18 7.59 7.33
N PRO A 55 21.50 7.85 7.38
CA PRO A 55 22.03 8.95 8.16
C PRO A 55 21.32 10.24 7.76
N ALA A 56 20.92 11.03 8.75
CA ALA A 56 20.29 12.32 8.50
C ALA A 56 21.23 13.17 7.64
N VAL A 57 20.85 13.38 6.37
CA VAL A 57 21.61 14.26 5.49
C VAL A 57 21.49 15.69 6.03
N PRO A 58 22.59 16.41 6.25
CA PRO A 58 22.52 17.82 6.60
C PRO A 58 21.73 18.54 5.51
N ARG A 59 20.66 19.23 5.88
CA ARG A 59 19.88 20.05 4.96
C ARG A 59 20.77 21.22 4.53
N VAL A 60 21.48 21.08 3.41
CA VAL A 60 22.26 22.17 2.82
C VAL A 60 21.27 23.20 2.29
N PRO A 61 21.20 24.41 2.86
CA PRO A 61 20.38 25.47 2.31
C PRO A 61 20.92 25.82 0.92
N GLY A 62 20.10 25.73 -0.13
CA GLY A 62 20.46 26.21 -1.47
C GLY A 62 20.82 25.15 -2.50
N ILE A 63 20.86 23.84 -2.17
CA ILE A 63 20.77 22.81 -3.20
C ILE A 63 19.29 22.70 -3.56
N LEU A 64 18.96 23.13 -4.78
CA LEU A 64 17.64 23.06 -5.40
C LEU A 64 16.83 21.91 -4.83
N GLU A 65 15.89 22.24 -3.94
CA GLU A 65 14.79 21.38 -3.56
C GLU A 65 14.22 20.89 -4.88
N ARG A 66 14.41 19.62 -5.21
CA ARG A 66 14.13 19.08 -6.55
C ARG A 66 12.68 19.41 -6.88
N GLN A 67 12.45 20.45 -7.68
CA GLN A 67 11.11 20.95 -8.02
C GLN A 67 10.38 20.04 -9.03
N GLY A 68 10.85 18.81 -9.18
CA GLY A 68 10.18 17.79 -9.97
C GLY A 68 9.15 17.04 -9.12
N PRO A 69 8.16 16.40 -9.76
CA PRO A 69 7.27 15.49 -9.06
C PRO A 69 8.10 14.46 -8.27
N PRO A 70 7.72 14.16 -7.01
CA PRO A 70 8.46 13.21 -6.20
C PRO A 70 8.51 11.86 -6.92
N LEU A 71 9.65 11.17 -6.83
CA LEU A 71 9.79 9.83 -7.40
C LEU A 71 8.85 8.89 -6.62
N LEU A 72 7.92 8.25 -7.31
CA LEU A 72 7.05 7.24 -6.70
C LEU A 72 7.88 5.99 -6.41
N VAL A 73 7.86 5.54 -5.15
CA VAL A 73 8.59 4.36 -4.66
C VAL A 73 8.08 3.08 -5.33
N ASP A 74 6.77 2.96 -5.49
CA ASP A 74 6.10 1.91 -6.25
C ASP A 74 5.06 2.55 -7.19
N PRO A 75 5.40 2.74 -8.48
CA PRO A 75 4.47 3.31 -9.44
C PRO A 75 3.28 2.40 -9.74
N ALA A 76 3.44 1.07 -9.71
CA ALA A 76 2.42 0.13 -10.13
C ALA A 76 1.27 0.08 -9.12
N GLU A 77 1.58 -0.09 -7.84
CA GLU A 77 0.58 -0.11 -6.77
C GLU A 77 -0.20 1.21 -6.72
N ARG A 78 0.49 2.34 -6.83
CA ARG A 78 -0.13 3.67 -6.79
C ARG A 78 -1.05 3.95 -7.98
N LEU A 79 -0.73 3.41 -9.16
CA LEU A 79 -1.60 3.52 -10.32
C LEU A 79 -2.85 2.66 -10.16
N ASP A 80 -2.72 1.46 -9.60
CA ASP A 80 -3.85 0.58 -9.33
C ASP A 80 -4.81 1.16 -8.28
N GLU A 81 -4.28 1.72 -7.20
CA GLU A 81 -5.07 2.44 -6.18
C GLU A 81 -5.87 3.58 -6.82
N ARG A 82 -5.21 4.41 -7.64
CA ARG A 82 -5.88 5.53 -8.34
C ARG A 82 -6.92 5.03 -9.33
N ALA A 83 -6.62 3.97 -10.07
CA ALA A 83 -7.54 3.38 -11.03
C ALA A 83 -8.79 2.82 -10.34
N ARG A 84 -8.64 2.16 -9.19
CA ARG A 84 -9.76 1.68 -8.37
C ARG A 84 -10.62 2.85 -7.86
N ALA A 85 -9.98 3.86 -7.25
CA ALA A 85 -10.69 5.05 -6.76
C ALA A 85 -11.44 5.78 -7.88
N ALA A 86 -10.87 5.86 -9.08
CA ALA A 86 -11.53 6.43 -10.24
C ALA A 86 -12.75 5.60 -10.66
N ARG A 87 -12.62 4.26 -10.74
CA ARG A 87 -13.76 3.38 -11.07
C ARG A 87 -14.91 3.54 -10.08
N ASP A 88 -14.61 3.58 -8.78
CA ASP A 88 -15.64 3.72 -7.73
C ASP A 88 -16.41 5.05 -7.88
N GLN A 89 -15.74 6.11 -8.32
CA GLN A 89 -16.40 7.39 -8.60
C GLN A 89 -17.29 7.35 -9.84
N LEU A 90 -16.95 6.53 -10.84
CA LEU A 90 -17.67 6.44 -12.11
C LEU A 90 -18.85 5.48 -12.08
N THR A 91 -18.85 4.49 -11.19
CA THR A 91 -19.90 3.45 -11.12
C THR A 91 -20.92 3.69 -10.01
N GLY A 92 -20.64 4.59 -9.07
CA GLY A 92 -21.46 4.81 -7.89
C GLY A 92 -22.25 6.11 -7.89
N PHE A 93 -23.47 6.05 -7.35
CA PHE A 93 -24.24 7.23 -6.97
C PHE A 93 -23.63 7.91 -5.74
N ALA A 94 -23.60 9.24 -5.75
CA ALA A 94 -23.18 10.03 -4.59
C ALA A 94 -23.82 11.42 -4.62
N TRP A 95 -23.96 12.05 -3.46
CA TRP A 95 -24.30 13.47 -3.39
C TRP A 95 -23.07 14.32 -3.68
N VAL A 96 -23.22 15.31 -4.56
CA VAL A 96 -22.20 16.36 -4.78
C VAL A 96 -22.51 17.54 -3.87
N ASP A 97 -23.78 17.97 -3.87
CA ASP A 97 -24.32 18.97 -2.96
C ASP A 97 -25.77 18.58 -2.63
N ARG A 98 -26.00 18.13 -1.40
CA ARG A 98 -27.31 17.67 -0.97
C ARG A 98 -28.30 18.82 -0.79
N ASP A 99 -27.82 19.97 -0.35
CA ASP A 99 -28.67 21.14 -0.07
C ASP A 99 -29.14 21.78 -1.38
N ALA A 100 -28.28 21.76 -2.41
CA ALA A 100 -28.63 22.19 -3.77
C ALA A 100 -29.34 21.10 -4.60
N GLY A 101 -29.52 19.87 -4.06
CA GLY A 101 -30.15 18.77 -4.77
C GLY A 101 -29.33 18.19 -5.93
N ILE A 102 -28.00 18.36 -5.92
CA ILE A 102 -27.08 17.93 -6.97
C ILE A 102 -26.48 16.57 -6.60
N ALA A 103 -26.84 15.54 -7.36
CA ALA A 103 -26.30 14.19 -7.24
C ALA A 103 -25.44 13.81 -8.45
N ARG A 104 -24.41 13.00 -8.20
CA ARG A 104 -23.65 12.26 -9.21
C ARG A 104 -24.37 10.95 -9.49
N ILE A 105 -24.52 10.63 -10.76
CA ILE A 105 -25.01 9.34 -11.27
C ILE A 105 -23.84 8.54 -11.88
N PRO A 106 -23.95 7.20 -11.99
CA PRO A 106 -23.02 6.38 -12.74
C PRO A 106 -22.83 6.89 -14.17
N LEU A 107 -21.61 6.79 -14.69
CA LEU A 107 -21.26 7.30 -16.01
C LEU A 107 -22.08 6.60 -17.11
N THR A 108 -22.35 5.30 -16.98
CA THR A 108 -23.16 4.56 -17.94
C THR A 108 -24.56 5.16 -18.05
N ASP A 109 -25.24 5.36 -16.92
CA ASP A 109 -26.58 5.96 -16.89
C ASP A 109 -26.55 7.40 -17.44
N ALA A 110 -25.48 8.16 -17.17
CA ALA A 110 -25.31 9.50 -17.72
C ALA A 110 -25.19 9.49 -19.25
N MET A 111 -24.46 8.51 -19.81
CA MET A 111 -24.32 8.33 -21.26
C MET A 111 -25.66 7.94 -21.89
N ASP A 112 -26.43 7.05 -21.25
CA ASP A 112 -27.74 6.63 -21.76
C ASP A 112 -28.72 7.82 -21.78
N ILE A 113 -28.79 8.58 -20.70
CA ILE A 113 -29.62 9.79 -20.62
C ILE A 113 -29.20 10.82 -21.68
N LEU A 114 -27.90 10.96 -21.92
CA LEU A 114 -27.38 11.89 -22.93
C LEU A 114 -27.70 11.44 -24.35
N ALA A 115 -27.62 10.13 -24.62
CA ALA A 115 -27.97 9.55 -25.91
C ALA A 115 -29.47 9.74 -26.20
N ASP A 116 -30.33 9.53 -25.19
CA ASP A 116 -31.78 9.68 -25.32
C ASP A 116 -32.22 11.14 -25.53
N ARG A 117 -31.60 12.08 -24.81
CA ARG A 117 -32.01 13.50 -24.80
C ARG A 117 -31.26 14.37 -25.81
N GLY A 118 -30.18 13.85 -26.38
CA GLY A 118 -29.23 14.63 -27.17
C GLY A 118 -28.40 15.61 -26.33
N TRP A 119 -27.37 16.19 -26.95
CA TRP A 119 -26.49 17.15 -26.27
C TRP A 119 -27.21 18.50 -26.05
N GLN A 120 -27.46 18.84 -24.78
CA GLN A 120 -27.96 20.16 -24.39
C GLN A 120 -26.80 21.01 -23.86
N ALA A 121 -26.79 22.31 -24.16
CA ALA A 121 -25.77 23.20 -23.66
C ALA A 121 -25.73 23.15 -22.11
N PRO A 122 -24.57 22.93 -21.49
CA PRO A 122 -24.48 22.93 -20.03
C PRO A 122 -25.02 24.24 -19.45
N PRO A 123 -25.71 24.21 -18.31
CA PRO A 123 -26.05 25.44 -17.60
C PRO A 123 -24.78 26.24 -17.31
N PRO A 124 -24.86 27.58 -17.23
CA PRO A 124 -23.71 28.43 -16.96
C PRO A 124 -22.98 27.93 -15.71
N GLN A 125 -21.70 27.60 -15.87
CA GLN A 125 -20.88 27.04 -14.81
C GLN A 125 -20.82 28.02 -13.65
N SER A 126 -21.00 27.53 -12.42
CA SER A 126 -20.63 28.31 -11.23
C SER A 126 -19.16 28.72 -11.37
N PRO A 127 -18.82 30.00 -11.12
CA PRO A 127 -17.49 30.51 -11.40
C PRO A 127 -16.43 29.63 -10.74
N PRO A 128 -15.30 29.35 -11.42
CA PRO A 128 -14.23 28.57 -10.82
C PRO A 128 -13.91 29.21 -9.47
N ARG A 129 -13.91 28.39 -8.41
CA ARG A 129 -13.49 28.81 -7.06
C ARG A 129 -12.16 29.51 -7.26
N ARG A 130 -12.15 30.85 -7.12
CA ARG A 130 -10.98 31.71 -7.34
C ARG A 130 -9.82 31.06 -6.61
N MET A 131 -8.88 30.45 -7.33
CA MET A 131 -7.59 30.11 -6.75
C MET A 131 -7.04 31.44 -6.28
N MET A 132 -6.93 31.61 -4.96
CA MET A 132 -6.31 32.80 -4.40
C MET A 132 -4.94 32.92 -5.08
N PRO A 133 -4.61 34.06 -5.72
CA PRO A 133 -3.30 34.22 -6.31
C PRO A 133 -2.29 33.98 -5.18
N LEU A 134 -1.34 33.08 -5.46
CA LEU A 134 -0.20 32.82 -4.59
C LEU A 134 0.33 34.18 -4.13
N PRO A 135 0.52 34.44 -2.82
CA PRO A 135 1.05 35.73 -2.38
C PRO A 135 2.38 35.93 -3.08
N THR A 136 2.38 36.73 -4.14
CA THR A 136 3.61 37.21 -4.75
C THR A 136 4.22 38.08 -3.68
N ARG A 137 5.23 37.52 -2.99
CA ARG A 137 6.09 38.30 -2.11
C ARG A 137 6.65 39.41 -2.98
N ARG A 138 6.03 40.58 -2.92
CA ARG A 138 6.57 41.80 -3.51
C ARG A 138 7.87 42.02 -2.73
N ASN A 139 8.98 41.56 -3.30
CA ASN A 139 10.29 42.03 -2.89
C ASN A 139 10.25 43.52 -3.19
N THR A 140 9.91 44.30 -2.17
CA THR A 140 10.12 45.75 -2.17
C THR A 140 11.63 45.89 -2.25
N PRO A 141 12.19 46.40 -3.36
CA PRO A 141 13.53 46.93 -3.29
C PRO A 141 13.42 48.02 -2.24
N ASP A 142 14.21 47.87 -1.17
CA ASP A 142 14.45 48.91 -0.19
C ASP A 142 14.83 50.16 -0.99
N ASP A 143 13.87 51.08 -1.10
CA ASP A 143 14.04 52.37 -1.74
C ASP A 143 14.80 53.23 -0.74
N THR A 144 16.10 52.99 -0.66
CA THR A 144 17.04 53.90 -0.02
C THR A 144 17.56 54.86 -1.10
N GLY A 145 16.68 55.74 -1.57
CA GLY A 145 17.05 57.02 -2.18
C GLY A 145 16.23 58.09 -1.46
N GLU A 146 16.79 58.82 -0.50
CA GLU A 146 17.59 60.03 -0.69
C GLU A 146 16.76 61.29 -0.40
N ALA A 147 17.25 62.02 0.63
CA ALA A 147 17.28 63.48 0.82
C ALA A 147 16.07 64.27 1.41
N ASP A 148 16.50 65.29 2.17
CA ASP A 148 15.85 66.53 2.63
C ASP A 148 15.08 66.55 3.96
N GLU A 149 15.80 66.84 5.06
CA GLU A 149 15.74 68.14 5.78
C GLU A 149 16.98 68.36 6.68
#